data_AF-A0A8D8I6W3-F1
#
_entry.id   AF-A0A8D8I6W3-F1
#
_cell.length_a   1.000
_cell.length_b   1.000
_cell.length_c   1.000
_cell.angle_alpha   90.00
_cell.angle_beta   90.00
_cell.angle_gamma   90.00
#
_symmetry.space_group_name_H-M   'P 1'
#
loop_
_entity.id
_entity.type
_entity.pdbx_description
1 polymer ?
#
loop_
_entity_poly.entity_id
_entity_poly.type
_entity_poly.pdbx_seq_one_letter_code
_entity_poly.pdbx_strand_id
1 'polypeptide(L)'
;NSSLMANVKRAFTGEAKDLVNPYVQVSFAGLTGKTTVKKASYNPTWNEQLVFTEMFPPLCQRIKIQLRDADPMKPAIIGTHYIDLKQISNDGEKGFLPTYGPSFVHLYGSTRDYNLLDQNSNLNTGLGEGVSYRARLLVAIRTEITDNVELFTDKNGKVW
;
A
#
# COMPACT_ATOMS: atom_id res chain seq x y z
N ASN A 1 -23.03 -9.56 -1.71
CA ASN A 1 -23.36 -9.06 -3.07
C ASN A 1 -22.29 -9.31 -4.14
N SER A 2 -20.99 -9.26 -3.84
CA SER A 2 -19.95 -9.43 -4.88
C SER A 2 -19.85 -10.84 -5.48
N SER A 3 -20.16 -11.90 -4.70
CA SER A 3 -20.14 -13.30 -5.19
C SER A 3 -21.27 -13.63 -6.16
N LEU A 4 -22.47 -13.07 -5.93
CA LEU A 4 -23.62 -13.21 -6.83
C LEU A 4 -23.35 -12.50 -8.16
N MET A 5 -22.84 -11.27 -8.13
CA MET A 5 -22.41 -10.59 -9.37
C MET A 5 -21.29 -11.34 -10.09
N ALA A 6 -20.35 -11.94 -9.36
CA ALA A 6 -19.29 -12.76 -9.94
C ALA A 6 -19.87 -13.97 -10.70
N ASN A 7 -20.82 -14.66 -10.08
CA ASN A 7 -21.46 -15.84 -10.67
C ASN A 7 -22.36 -15.48 -11.86
N VAL A 8 -23.10 -14.36 -11.78
CA VAL A 8 -23.93 -13.85 -12.90
C VAL A 8 -23.05 -13.41 -14.06
N LYS A 9 -21.98 -12.67 -13.81
CA LYS A 9 -21.05 -12.21 -14.86
C LYS A 9 -20.35 -13.39 -15.53
N ARG A 10 -19.94 -14.41 -14.75
CA ARG A 10 -19.38 -15.67 -15.27
C ARG A 10 -20.38 -16.41 -16.18
N ALA A 11 -21.65 -16.49 -15.78
CA ALA A 11 -22.68 -17.17 -16.57
C ALA A 11 -22.99 -16.47 -17.91
N PHE A 12 -22.78 -15.16 -17.99
CA PHE A 12 -23.07 -14.38 -19.20
C PHE A 12 -21.88 -14.19 -20.15
N THR A 13 -20.63 -14.13 -19.66
CA THR A 13 -19.48 -13.76 -20.50
C THR A 13 -18.53 -14.91 -20.82
N GLY A 14 -18.64 -16.07 -20.18
CA GLY A 14 -17.76 -17.23 -20.41
C GLY A 14 -16.29 -17.05 -19.99
N GLU A 15 -15.81 -15.82 -19.87
CA GLU A 15 -14.47 -15.47 -19.38
C GLU A 15 -14.48 -15.22 -17.87
N ALA A 16 -13.70 -16.00 -17.12
CA ALA A 16 -13.44 -15.78 -15.71
C ALA A 16 -12.45 -14.61 -15.53
N LYS A 17 -12.94 -13.37 -15.59
CA LYS A 17 -12.16 -12.18 -15.22
C LYS A 17 -12.20 -12.00 -13.70
N ASP A 18 -11.05 -11.72 -13.10
CA ASP A 18 -10.98 -11.40 -11.67
C ASP A 18 -11.79 -10.13 -11.37
N LEU A 19 -12.21 -9.96 -10.12
CA LEU A 19 -13.17 -8.91 -9.76
C LEU A 19 -12.50 -7.64 -9.23
N VAL A 20 -11.24 -7.74 -8.84
CA VAL A 20 -10.50 -6.65 -8.20
C VAL A 20 -9.70 -5.90 -9.24
N ASN A 21 -9.67 -4.57 -9.11
CA ASN A 21 -8.82 -3.69 -9.88
C ASN A 21 -7.69 -3.16 -8.97
N PRO A 22 -6.63 -3.95 -8.71
CA PRO A 22 -5.71 -3.62 -7.63
C PRO A 22 -4.75 -2.48 -7.99
N TYR A 23 -4.43 -1.68 -6.98
CA TYR A 23 -3.28 -0.78 -6.97
C TYR A 23 -2.66 -0.74 -5.57
N VAL A 24 -1.39 -0.36 -5.50
CA VAL A 24 -0.68 -0.18 -4.24
C VAL A 24 -0.59 1.32 -3.95
N GLN A 25 -0.96 1.71 -2.75
CA GLN A 25 -0.74 3.05 -2.22
C GLN A 25 0.34 2.97 -1.13
N VAL A 26 1.35 3.83 -1.24
CA VAL A 26 2.42 3.96 -0.24
C VAL A 26 2.35 5.36 0.35
N SER A 27 2.40 5.44 1.68
CA SER A 27 2.44 6.71 2.41
C SER A 27 3.64 6.73 3.35
N PHE A 28 4.43 7.81 3.30
CA PHE A 28 5.64 7.99 4.10
C PHE A 28 5.86 9.49 4.33
N ALA A 29 6.14 9.88 5.57
CA ALA A 29 6.42 11.28 5.95
C ALA A 29 5.41 12.31 5.41
N GLY A 30 4.11 11.99 5.48
CA GLY A 30 3.04 12.85 4.96
C GLY A 30 2.85 12.82 3.44
N LEU A 31 3.82 12.28 2.69
CA LEU A 31 3.71 12.07 1.25
C LEU A 31 2.93 10.78 0.95
N THR A 32 2.25 10.75 -0.20
CA THR A 32 1.52 9.58 -0.67
C THR A 32 1.70 9.39 -2.18
N GLY A 33 2.09 8.19 -2.58
CA GLY A 33 2.25 7.76 -3.96
C GLY A 33 1.40 6.51 -4.23
N LYS A 34 1.03 6.29 -5.48
CA LYS A 34 0.24 5.12 -5.89
C LYS A 34 0.74 4.56 -7.21
N THR A 35 0.66 3.24 -7.35
CA THR A 35 0.91 2.58 -8.64
C THR A 35 -0.28 2.74 -9.58
N THR A 36 -0.10 2.33 -10.83
CA THR A 36 -1.21 2.20 -11.78
C THR A 36 -2.21 1.14 -11.32
N VAL A 37 -3.48 1.33 -11.68
CA VAL A 37 -4.53 0.35 -11.46
C VAL A 37 -4.41 -0.75 -12.51
N LYS A 38 -4.25 -2.00 -12.08
CA LYS A 38 -4.40 -3.16 -12.98
C LYS A 38 -5.87 -3.57 -12.97
N LYS A 39 -6.45 -3.81 -14.14
CA LYS A 39 -7.88 -4.17 -14.24
C LYS A 39 -8.05 -5.67 -14.06
N ALA A 40 -9.05 -6.08 -13.29
CA ALA A 40 -9.49 -7.46 -13.18
C ALA A 40 -8.34 -8.47 -13.01
N SER A 41 -7.53 -8.30 -11.96
CA SER A 41 -6.34 -9.15 -11.72
C SER A 41 -6.10 -9.44 -10.25
N TYR A 42 -5.94 -10.72 -9.89
CA TYR A 42 -5.44 -11.15 -8.56
C TYR A 42 -3.93 -11.36 -8.49
N ASN A 43 -3.24 -11.40 -9.63
CA ASN A 43 -1.78 -11.50 -9.72
C ASN A 43 -1.18 -10.28 -10.47
N PRO A 44 -1.45 -9.05 -10.01
CA PRO A 44 -0.97 -7.85 -10.69
C PRO A 44 0.56 -7.76 -10.68
N THR A 45 1.13 -7.31 -11.79
CA THR A 45 2.54 -6.92 -11.89
C THR A 45 2.62 -5.43 -12.24
N TRP A 46 3.14 -4.62 -11.33
CA TRP A 46 3.32 -3.19 -11.54
C TRP A 46 4.68 -2.86 -12.11
N ASN A 47 5.76 -3.35 -11.48
CA ASN A 47 7.14 -2.97 -11.80
C ASN A 47 7.34 -1.45 -11.83
N GLU A 48 6.70 -0.76 -10.89
CA GLU A 48 6.70 0.70 -10.78
C GLU A 48 7.50 1.12 -9.55
N GLN A 49 8.22 2.23 -9.67
CA GLN A 49 8.94 2.86 -8.58
C GLN A 49 8.17 4.10 -8.11
N LEU A 50 7.95 4.20 -6.80
CA LEU A 50 7.42 5.38 -6.15
C LEU A 50 8.57 6.09 -5.44
N VAL A 51 8.80 7.37 -5.76
CA VAL A 51 9.89 8.17 -5.19
C VAL A 51 9.30 9.18 -4.23
N PHE A 52 9.87 9.23 -3.02
CA PHE A 52 9.52 10.17 -1.96
C PHE A 52 10.78 10.93 -1.55
N THR A 53 10.69 12.26 -1.47
CA THR A 53 11.81 13.12 -1.06
C THR A 53 11.51 13.67 0.32
N GLU A 54 12.39 13.40 1.28
CA GLU A 54 12.26 13.84 2.67
C GLU A 54 13.66 14.09 3.26
N MET A 55 13.75 14.98 4.24
CA MET A 55 14.97 15.23 4.99
C MET A 55 15.40 14.00 5.80
N PHE A 56 16.71 13.77 5.87
CA PHE A 56 17.30 12.69 6.64
C PHE A 56 18.04 13.24 7.87
N PRO A 57 17.88 12.66 9.08
CA PRO A 57 17.02 11.52 9.41
C PRO A 57 15.52 11.90 9.48
N PRO A 58 14.62 11.07 8.92
CA PRO A 58 13.19 11.38 8.92
C PRO A 58 12.59 11.24 10.32
N LEU A 59 11.75 12.20 10.72
CA LEU A 59 10.96 12.08 11.96
C LEU A 59 9.93 10.93 11.85
N CYS A 60 9.45 10.66 10.63
CA CYS A 60 8.55 9.54 10.36
C CYS A 60 9.33 8.23 10.28
N GLN A 61 9.04 7.32 11.20
CA GLN A 61 9.75 6.04 11.33
C GLN A 61 9.01 4.86 10.70
N ARG A 62 7.96 5.12 9.90
CA ARG A 62 7.12 4.04 9.37
C ARG A 62 6.63 4.32 7.96
N ILE A 63 6.88 3.38 7.06
CA ILE A 63 6.30 3.37 5.71
C ILE A 63 5.01 2.56 5.75
N LYS A 64 3.90 3.16 5.33
CA LYS A 64 2.60 2.50 5.22
C LYS A 64 2.38 2.03 3.79
N ILE A 65 2.16 0.74 3.60
CA ILE A 65 1.85 0.11 2.30
C ILE A 65 0.44 -0.43 2.37
N GLN A 66 -0.41 -0.06 1.41
CA GLN A 66 -1.78 -0.54 1.32
C GLN A 66 -2.07 -1.10 -0.06
N LEU A 67 -2.57 -2.33 -0.11
CA LEU A 67 -3.19 -2.87 -1.31
C LEU A 67 -4.67 -2.44 -1.33
N ARG A 68 -5.12 -1.89 -2.45
CA ARG A 68 -6.46 -1.32 -2.58
C ARG A 68 -7.14 -1.82 -3.85
N ASP A 69 -8.47 -1.86 -3.82
CA ASP A 69 -9.31 -2.10 -4.99
C ASP A 69 -9.87 -0.77 -5.50
N ALA A 70 -9.63 -0.46 -6.78
CA ALA A 70 -10.20 0.68 -7.48
C ALA A 70 -11.60 0.35 -8.03
N ASP A 71 -12.48 -0.18 -7.19
CA ASP A 71 -13.89 -0.34 -7.52
C ASP A 71 -14.54 1.07 -7.60
N PRO A 72 -15.13 1.47 -8.74
CA PRO A 72 -15.74 2.78 -8.90
C PRO A 72 -16.90 3.07 -7.92
N MET A 73 -17.61 2.05 -7.46
CA MET A 73 -18.74 2.19 -6.54
C MET A 73 -18.29 2.17 -5.08
N LYS A 74 -17.29 1.34 -4.75
CA LYS A 74 -16.80 1.22 -3.38
C LYS A 74 -15.30 0.93 -3.33
N PRO A 75 -14.45 1.97 -3.45
CA PRO A 75 -13.02 1.81 -3.25
C PRO A 75 -12.75 1.19 -1.88
N ALA A 76 -11.96 0.12 -1.85
CA ALA A 76 -11.75 -0.66 -0.63
C ALA A 76 -10.26 -0.88 -0.36
N ILE A 77 -9.88 -0.86 0.91
CA ILE A 77 -8.55 -1.30 1.32
C ILE A 77 -8.60 -2.81 1.54
N ILE A 78 -7.75 -3.54 0.82
CA ILE A 78 -7.68 -5.00 0.87
C ILE A 78 -6.86 -5.44 2.08
N GLY A 79 -5.78 -4.72 2.38
CA GLY A 79 -4.91 -4.96 3.53
C GLY A 79 -3.85 -3.87 3.67
N THR A 80 -3.29 -3.76 4.86
CA THR A 80 -2.24 -2.79 5.19
C THR A 80 -1.02 -3.53 5.74
N HIS A 81 0.17 -3.06 5.38
CA HIS A 81 1.44 -3.48 5.96
C HIS A 81 2.25 -2.25 6.33
N TYR A 82 3.02 -2.33 7.40
CA TYR A 82 3.90 -1.27 7.85
C TYR A 82 5.33 -1.77 7.88
N ILE A 83 6.25 -1.01 7.30
CA ILE A 83 7.69 -1.24 7.42
C ILE A 83 8.23 -0.18 8.37
N ASP A 84 8.81 -0.63 9.49
CA ASP A 84 9.45 0.24 10.47
C ASP A 84 10.89 0.54 10.02
N LEU A 85 11.25 1.82 9.93
CA LEU A 85 12.58 2.25 9.52
C LEU A 85 13.66 1.72 10.45
N LYS A 86 13.35 1.52 11.74
CA LYS A 86 14.30 0.97 12.71
C LYS A 86 14.70 -0.47 12.41
N GLN A 87 13.88 -1.21 11.65
CA GLN A 87 14.18 -2.58 11.24
C GLN A 87 15.03 -2.64 9.96
N ILE A 88 15.07 -1.54 9.20
CA ILE A 88 15.65 -1.49 7.86
C ILE A 88 16.72 -0.40 7.71
N SER A 89 17.11 0.26 8.78
CA SER A 89 18.14 1.31 8.82
C SER A 89 18.86 1.31 10.17
N ASN A 90 20.01 1.97 10.21
CA ASN A 90 20.75 2.27 11.43
C ASN A 90 21.35 3.67 11.27
N ASP A 91 21.14 4.56 12.24
CA ASP A 91 21.58 5.96 12.23
C ASP A 91 22.86 6.21 13.06
N GLY A 92 23.50 5.16 13.55
CA GLY A 92 24.78 5.24 14.26
C GLY A 92 25.96 5.55 13.32
N GLU A 93 27.16 5.69 13.91
CA GLU A 93 28.40 6.04 13.19
C GLU A 93 28.76 5.08 12.03
N LYS A 94 28.37 3.81 12.17
CA LYS A 94 28.50 2.77 11.13
C LYS A 94 27.13 2.31 10.60
N GLY A 95 26.19 3.24 10.61
CA GLY A 95 24.82 3.04 10.20
C GLY A 95 24.68 2.76 8.70
N PHE A 96 23.44 2.53 8.28
CA PHE A 96 23.07 2.38 6.89
C PHE A 96 21.69 3.01 6.66
N LEU A 97 21.51 3.60 5.48
CA LEU A 97 20.25 4.21 5.09
C LEU A 97 19.13 3.15 4.96
N PRO A 98 17.85 3.54 5.08
CA PRO A 98 16.73 2.64 4.89
C PRO A 98 16.85 1.80 3.61
N THR A 99 16.95 0.48 3.78
CA THR A 99 17.08 -0.49 2.69
C THR A 99 16.33 -1.78 3.01
N TYR A 100 15.55 -2.27 2.06
CA TYR A 100 14.76 -3.50 2.23
C TYR A 100 14.59 -4.24 0.91
N GLY A 101 14.62 -5.56 0.96
CA GLY A 101 14.26 -6.41 -0.17
C GLY A 101 15.31 -6.49 -1.30
N PRO A 102 14.93 -7.02 -2.48
CA PRO A 102 13.58 -7.45 -2.86
C PRO A 102 13.08 -8.62 -2.00
N SER A 103 11.91 -8.47 -1.38
CA SER A 103 11.30 -9.51 -0.52
C SER A 103 9.78 -9.41 -0.50
N PHE A 104 9.11 -10.50 -0.14
CA PHE A 104 7.66 -10.51 0.03
C PHE A 104 7.26 -9.92 1.38
N VAL A 105 6.41 -8.89 1.36
CA VAL A 105 5.64 -8.45 2.52
C VAL A 105 4.25 -9.08 2.49
N HIS A 106 3.77 -9.50 3.65
CA HIS A 106 2.44 -10.09 3.81
C HIS A 106 1.48 -9.04 4.35
N LEU A 107 0.31 -8.91 3.70
CA LEU A 107 -0.72 -7.97 4.10
C LEU A 107 -1.83 -8.72 4.83
N TYR A 108 -2.18 -8.20 5.99
CA TYR A 108 -3.27 -8.70 6.82
C TYR A 108 -4.35 -7.63 6.95
N GLY A 109 -5.56 -8.08 7.26
CA GLY A 109 -6.74 -7.22 7.41
C GLY A 109 -7.84 -7.91 8.18
N SER A 110 -9.07 -7.41 8.04
CA SER A 110 -10.26 -8.03 8.63
C SER A 110 -10.55 -9.40 8.04
N THR A 111 -11.24 -10.24 8.81
CA THR A 111 -11.88 -11.45 8.31
C THR A 111 -12.84 -11.09 7.17
N ARG A 112 -13.05 -12.04 6.24
CA ARG A 112 -14.08 -11.87 5.20
C ARG A 112 -15.44 -12.13 5.84
N ASP A 113 -15.94 -11.17 6.60
CA ASP A 113 -17.29 -11.25 7.16
C ASP A 113 -18.30 -10.90 6.07
N TYR A 114 -19.23 -11.82 5.79
CA TYR A 114 -20.28 -11.63 4.77
C TYR A 114 -21.48 -10.84 5.29
N ASN A 115 -21.38 -10.27 6.50
CA ASN A 115 -22.43 -9.45 7.10
C ASN A 115 -22.54 -8.10 6.40
N LEU A 116 -23.74 -7.52 6.43
CA LEU A 116 -24.06 -6.26 5.74
C LEU A 116 -23.18 -5.08 6.21
N LEU A 117 -22.72 -5.13 7.45
CA LEU A 117 -21.80 -4.19 8.07
C LEU A 117 -20.50 -4.92 8.42
N ASP A 118 -19.41 -4.59 7.73
CA ASP A 118 -18.07 -5.09 8.07
C ASP A 118 -17.56 -4.33 9.30
N GLN A 119 -17.89 -4.86 10.48
CA GLN A 119 -17.58 -4.28 11.79
C GLN A 119 -16.07 -4.10 12.02
N ASN A 120 -15.26 -4.93 11.35
CA ASN A 120 -13.81 -4.98 11.52
C ASN A 120 -13.05 -4.32 10.36
N SER A 121 -13.75 -3.59 9.47
CA SER A 121 -13.16 -2.92 8.30
C SER A 121 -12.03 -1.94 8.66
N ASN A 122 -12.01 -1.43 9.89
CA ASN A 122 -10.94 -0.61 10.43
C ASN A 122 -9.58 -1.34 10.45
N LEU A 123 -9.54 -2.67 10.65
CA LEU A 123 -8.33 -3.48 10.59
C LEU A 123 -7.68 -3.44 9.20
N ASN A 124 -8.49 -3.35 8.14
CA ASN A 124 -7.95 -3.19 6.78
C ASN A 124 -7.20 -1.87 6.62
N THR A 125 -7.60 -0.82 7.35
CA THR A 125 -6.96 0.50 7.30
C THR A 125 -5.66 0.58 8.09
N GLY A 126 -5.35 -0.46 8.87
CA GLY A 126 -4.22 -0.52 9.81
C GLY A 126 -4.51 0.11 11.17
N LEU A 127 -5.79 0.31 11.53
CA LEU A 127 -6.22 0.68 12.88
C LEU A 127 -6.41 -0.60 13.71
N GLY A 128 -5.29 -1.15 14.18
CA GLY A 128 -5.21 -2.48 14.78
C GLY A 128 -4.46 -3.47 13.89
N GLU A 129 -4.11 -4.63 14.46
CA GLU A 129 -3.44 -5.71 13.72
C GLU A 129 -4.48 -6.51 12.92
N GLY A 130 -4.20 -6.69 11.63
CA GLY A 130 -5.03 -7.53 10.77
C GLY A 130 -4.93 -9.00 11.18
N VAL A 131 -6.05 -9.69 11.25
CA VAL A 131 -6.13 -11.09 11.72
C VAL A 131 -6.26 -12.12 10.60
N SER A 132 -6.50 -11.65 9.37
CA SER A 132 -6.69 -12.53 8.20
C SER A 132 -5.70 -12.17 7.10
N TYR A 133 -5.02 -13.18 6.54
CA TYR A 133 -4.14 -13.00 5.39
C TYR A 133 -4.93 -12.51 4.17
N ARG A 134 -4.43 -11.47 3.50
CA ARG A 134 -5.11 -10.80 2.38
C ARG A 134 -4.35 -10.91 1.08
N ALA A 135 -3.03 -10.73 1.13
CA ALA A 135 -2.15 -10.75 -0.05
C ALA A 135 -0.68 -10.82 0.37
N ARG A 136 0.20 -11.07 -0.61
CA ARG A 136 1.64 -10.80 -0.52
C ARG A 136 2.05 -9.86 -1.64
N LEU A 137 2.98 -8.94 -1.37
CA LEU A 137 3.54 -8.02 -2.36
C LEU A 137 5.06 -8.18 -2.38
N LEU A 138 5.65 -8.29 -3.56
CA LEU A 138 7.10 -8.22 -3.72
C LEU A 138 7.51 -6.74 -3.74
N VAL A 139 8.37 -6.34 -2.80
CA VAL A 139 8.77 -4.94 -2.65
C VAL A 139 10.27 -4.82 -2.42
N ALA A 140 10.84 -3.70 -2.86
CA ALA A 140 12.18 -3.27 -2.52
C ALA A 140 12.15 -1.79 -2.13
N ILE A 141 12.96 -1.41 -1.13
CA ILE A 141 13.14 -0.03 -0.68
C ILE A 141 14.62 0.27 -0.77
N ARG A 142 14.94 1.42 -1.35
CA ARG A 142 16.30 1.96 -1.40
C ARG A 142 16.22 3.45 -1.13
N THR A 143 17.18 3.96 -0.39
CA THR A 143 17.37 5.37 -0.15
C THR A 143 18.64 5.84 -0.85
N GLU A 144 18.56 7.03 -1.44
CA GLU A 144 19.69 7.75 -2.02
C GLU A 144 19.71 9.16 -1.40
N ILE A 145 20.90 9.64 -1.03
CA ILE A 145 21.08 11.02 -0.56
C ILE A 145 21.25 11.90 -1.80
N THR A 146 20.49 12.98 -1.86
CA THR A 146 20.59 13.98 -2.92
C THR A 146 20.87 15.34 -2.31
N ASP A 147 21.77 16.12 -2.90
CA ASP A 147 22.15 17.46 -2.42
C ASP A 147 21.10 18.55 -2.71
N ASN A 148 19.96 18.18 -3.31
CA ASN A 148 18.93 19.12 -3.75
C ASN A 148 18.11 19.67 -2.56
N VAL A 149 18.49 20.86 -2.10
CA VAL A 149 17.68 21.72 -1.22
C VAL A 149 16.62 22.48 -2.04
N GLU A 150 15.86 21.78 -2.89
CA GLU A 150 14.59 22.32 -3.38
C GLU A 150 13.49 21.76 -2.49
N LEU A 151 13.32 22.42 -1.33
CA LEU A 151 12.12 22.27 -0.53
C LEU A 151 10.95 22.64 -1.43
N PHE A 152 10.13 21.65 -1.81
CA PHE A 152 8.87 21.90 -2.50
C PHE A 152 7.98 22.71 -1.56
N THR A 153 8.04 24.03 -1.70
CA THR A 153 7.02 24.92 -1.20
C THR A 153 5.72 24.52 -1.88
N ASP A 154 4.75 24.07 -1.09
CA ASP A 154 3.35 24.20 -1.45
C ASP A 154 3.15 25.63 -1.98
N LYS A 155 2.44 25.75 -3.11
CA LYS A 155 2.09 27.02 -3.77
C LYS A 155 1.32 28.00 -2.86
N ASN A 156 1.03 27.64 -1.60
CA ASN A 156 0.38 28.44 -0.58
C ASN A 156 1.28 28.79 0.63
N GLY A 157 2.59 28.53 0.59
CA GLY A 157 3.58 29.22 1.43
C GLY A 157 3.37 29.15 2.95
N LYS A 158 2.83 28.05 3.49
CA LYS A 158 2.69 27.89 4.94
C LYS A 158 3.69 26.87 5.49
N VAL A 159 4.64 27.37 6.28
CA VAL A 159 5.58 26.57 7.08
C VAL A 159 4.92 26.28 8.43
N TRP A 160 4.96 25.03 8.90
CA TRP A 160 4.67 24.66 10.29
C TRP A 160 5.98 24.51 11.05
#